data_AF-A0A920QI10-F1
#
_entry.id   AF-A0A920QI10-F1
#
_cell.length_a   1.000
_cell.length_b   1.000
_cell.length_c   1.000
_cell.angle_alpha   90.00
_cell.angle_beta   90.00
_cell.angle_gamma   90.00
#
_symmetry.space_group_name_H-M   'P 1'
#
loop_
_entity.id
_entity.type
_entity.pdbx_description
1 polymer ?
#
loop_
_entity_poly.entity_id
_entity_poly.type
_entity_poly.pdbx_seq_one_letter_code
_entity_poly.pdbx_strand_id
1 'polypeptide(L)'
;MKVGASVTWPKIWGEFCQQNLSEFSKIISLFASRQIRNAGTLAGNIANASPIADSLPFLHVIEAEIELTGNKGKRWININNFYHA
;
A
#
# COMPACT_ATOMS: atom_id res chain seq x y z
N MET A 1 6.51 -10.85 3.30
CA MET A 1 7.11 -9.78 2.47
C MET A 1 7.06 -8.47 3.25
N LYS A 2 8.03 -7.54 3.09
CA LYS A 2 8.01 -6.22 3.74
C LYS A 2 8.32 -5.13 2.71
N VAL A 3 7.56 -4.04 2.75
CA VAL A 3 7.73 -2.86 1.88
C VAL A 3 7.91 -1.63 2.75
N GLY A 4 8.93 -0.81 2.46
CA GLY A 4 9.16 0.43 3.20
C GLY A 4 8.08 1.48 2.93
N ALA A 5 7.80 2.32 3.93
CA ALA A 5 6.72 3.31 3.84
C ALA A 5 6.91 4.36 2.73
N SER A 6 8.16 4.71 2.41
CA SER A 6 8.50 5.70 1.38
C SER A 6 8.63 5.13 -0.03
N VAL A 7 8.37 3.83 -0.24
CA VAL A 7 8.50 3.21 -1.55
C VAL A 7 7.37 3.70 -2.47
N THR A 8 7.75 4.20 -3.65
CA THR A 8 6.82 4.71 -4.65
C THR A 8 6.19 3.60 -5.47
N TRP A 9 5.06 3.90 -6.11
CA TRP A 9 4.31 2.92 -6.90
C TRP A 9 5.09 2.24 -8.02
N PRO A 10 5.94 2.92 -8.81
CA PRO A 10 6.74 2.26 -9.83
C PRO A 10 7.71 1.23 -9.25
N LYS A 11 8.31 1.51 -8.08
CA LYS A 11 9.19 0.56 -7.39
C LYS A 11 8.41 -0.64 -6.89
N ILE A 12 7.25 -0.42 -6.28
CA ILE A 12 6.35 -1.53 -5.87
C ILE A 12 5.96 -2.38 -7.08
N TRP A 13 5.61 -1.74 -8.19
CA TRP A 13 5.20 -2.43 -9.39
C TRP A 13 6.33 -3.30 -9.97
N GLY A 14 7.50 -2.70 -10.22
CA GLY A 14 8.62 -3.36 -10.87
C GLY A 14 9.37 -4.35 -9.97
N GLU A 15 9.59 -4.02 -8.70
CA GLU A 15 10.42 -4.83 -7.81
C GLU A 15 9.59 -5.88 -7.04
N PHE A 16 8.30 -5.64 -6.78
CA PHE A 16 7.49 -6.52 -5.92
C PHE A 16 6.39 -7.27 -6.68
N CYS A 17 5.62 -6.57 -7.51
CA CYS A 17 4.37 -7.13 -8.03
C CYS A 17 4.60 -8.07 -9.21
N GLN A 18 5.55 -7.78 -10.10
CA GLN A 18 5.75 -8.59 -11.31
C GLN A 18 6.15 -10.03 -11.04
N GLN A 19 6.79 -10.32 -9.90
CA GLN A 19 7.28 -11.67 -9.59
C GLN A 19 6.35 -12.46 -8.66
N ASN A 20 5.56 -11.77 -7.81
CA ASN A 20 4.84 -12.43 -6.72
C ASN A 20 3.35 -12.09 -6.64
N LEU A 21 2.89 -11.00 -7.28
CA LEU A 21 1.53 -10.46 -7.12
C LEU A 21 0.98 -9.89 -8.44
N SER A 22 0.75 -10.77 -9.42
CA SER A 22 0.28 -10.38 -10.76
C SER A 22 -1.03 -9.58 -10.74
N GLU A 23 -1.97 -9.93 -9.87
CA GLU A 23 -3.25 -9.22 -9.75
C GLU A 23 -3.08 -7.81 -9.19
N PHE A 24 -2.19 -7.62 -8.20
CA PHE A 24 -1.90 -6.29 -7.67
C PHE A 24 -1.18 -5.41 -8.71
N SER A 25 -0.31 -6.00 -9.53
CA SER A 25 0.32 -5.31 -10.67
C SER A 25 -0.72 -4.77 -11.66
N LYS A 26 -1.80 -5.53 -11.94
CA LYS A 26 -2.89 -5.07 -12.82
C LYS A 26 -3.66 -3.90 -12.21
N ILE A 27 -3.91 -3.93 -10.91
CA ILE A 27 -4.55 -2.80 -10.20
C ILE A 27 -3.64 -1.56 -10.30
N ILE A 28 -2.35 -1.72 -10.05
CA ILE A 28 -1.37 -0.63 -10.06
C ILE A 28 -1.25 0.04 -11.44
N SER A 29 -1.36 -0.72 -12.53
CA SER A 29 -1.23 -0.18 -13.89
C SER A 29 -2.41 0.70 -14.30
N LEU A 30 -3.58 0.51 -13.69
CA LEU A 30 -4.82 1.22 -14.01
C LEU A 30 -5.03 2.48 -13.18
N PHE A 31 -4.55 2.54 -11.94
CA PHE A 31 -4.84 3.67 -11.07
C PHE A 31 -3.90 4.87 -11.29
N ALA A 32 -4.48 6.07 -11.20
CA ALA A 32 -3.80 7.37 -11.25
C ALA A 32 -2.99 7.65 -12.54
N SER A 33 -2.46 8.88 -12.65
CA SER A 33 -1.53 9.25 -13.72
C SER A 33 -0.11 8.78 -13.40
N ARG A 34 0.76 8.72 -14.41
CA ARG A 34 2.17 8.36 -14.22
C ARG A 34 2.88 9.30 -13.23
N GLN A 35 2.58 10.60 -13.28
CA GLN A 35 3.13 11.63 -12.41
C GLN A 35 2.75 11.38 -10.96
N ILE A 36 1.46 11.10 -10.70
CA ILE A 36 0.97 10.76 -9.37
C ILE A 36 1.63 9.49 -8.87
N ARG A 37 1.74 8.44 -9.70
CA ARG A 37 2.42 7.19 -9.31
C ARG A 37 3.89 7.42 -8.96
N ASN A 38 4.61 8.23 -9.74
CA ASN A 38 6.02 8.52 -9.49
C ASN A 38 6.29 9.24 -8.17
N ALA A 39 5.36 10.07 -7.71
CA ALA A 39 5.49 10.82 -6.45
C ALA A 39 4.83 10.10 -5.26
N GLY A 40 3.73 9.40 -5.49
CA GLY A 40 2.93 8.74 -4.45
C GLY A 40 3.58 7.46 -3.93
N THR A 41 3.33 7.17 -2.65
CA THR A 41 3.80 5.96 -1.96
C THR A 41 2.63 5.10 -1.51
N LEU A 42 2.89 3.81 -1.30
CA LEU A 42 1.87 2.88 -0.76
C LEU A 42 1.43 3.30 0.65
N ALA A 43 2.36 3.61 1.55
CA ALA A 43 1.99 4.03 2.90
C ALA A 43 1.27 5.39 2.91
N GLY A 44 1.64 6.31 2.02
CA GLY A 44 0.92 7.58 1.86
C GLY A 44 -0.52 7.36 1.39
N ASN A 45 -0.74 6.41 0.48
CA ASN A 45 -2.08 6.04 0.03
C ASN A 45 -2.92 5.41 1.17
N ILE A 46 -2.32 4.49 1.95
CA ILE A 46 -2.94 3.90 3.14
C ILE A 46 -3.29 4.98 4.17
N ALA A 47 -2.34 5.86 4.51
CA ALA A 47 -2.54 6.92 5.49
C ALA A 47 -3.58 7.97 5.05
N ASN A 48 -3.68 8.24 3.75
CA ASN A 48 -4.70 9.13 3.18
C ASN A 48 -6.12 8.55 3.33
N ALA A 49 -6.25 7.23 3.51
CA ALA A 49 -7.50 6.56 3.87
C ALA A 49 -8.71 6.90 2.98
N SER A 50 -8.47 7.14 1.69
CA SER A 50 -9.57 7.43 0.76
C SER A 50 -10.41 6.17 0.52
N PRO A 51 -11.74 6.20 0.71
CA PRO A 51 -12.61 5.05 0.45
C PRO A 51 -12.56 4.54 -1.00
N ILE A 52 -12.12 5.39 -1.94
CA ILE A 52 -12.00 5.06 -3.37
C ILE A 52 -10.56 4.72 -3.79
N ALA A 53 -9.65 4.47 -2.85
CA ALA A 53 -8.29 4.08 -3.18
C ALA A 53 -8.22 2.63 -3.68
N ASP A 54 -7.84 2.45 -4.94
CA ASP A 54 -7.86 1.16 -5.65
C ASP A 54 -6.99 0.07 -5.02
N SER A 55 -5.92 0.45 -4.30
CA SER A 55 -5.04 -0.51 -3.64
C SER A 55 -5.60 -1.09 -2.33
N LEU A 56 -6.51 -0.40 -1.65
CA LEU A 56 -6.97 -0.82 -0.32
C LEU A 56 -7.71 -2.16 -0.33
N PRO A 57 -8.67 -2.43 -1.25
CA PRO A 57 -9.36 -3.72 -1.27
C PRO A 57 -8.40 -4.90 -1.37
N PHE A 58 -7.37 -4.81 -2.21
CA PHE A 58 -6.35 -5.85 -2.33
C PHE A 58 -5.61 -6.08 -1.00
N LEU A 59 -5.18 -5.00 -0.34
CA LEU A 59 -4.48 -5.07 0.94
C LEU A 59 -5.34 -5.68 2.05
N HIS A 60 -6.65 -5.39 2.06
CA HIS A 60 -7.62 -6.00 2.97
C HIS A 60 -7.74 -7.51 2.74
N VAL A 61 -7.85 -7.94 1.48
CA VAL A 61 -7.95 -9.36 1.11
C VAL A 61 -6.72 -10.16 1.52
N ILE A 62 -5.52 -9.59 1.35
CA ILE A 62 -4.27 -10.25 1.77
C ILE A 62 -3.93 -10.05 3.25
N GLU A 63 -4.83 -9.43 4.02
CA GLU A 63 -4.66 -9.19 5.45
C GLU A 63 -3.33 -8.47 5.77
N ALA A 64 -2.99 -7.45 4.97
CA ALA A 64 -1.72 -6.76 5.09
C ALA A 64 -1.52 -6.17 6.50
N GLU A 65 -0.32 -6.33 7.05
CA GLU A 65 0.05 -5.72 8.34
C GLU A 65 0.84 -4.42 8.14
N ILE A 66 0.51 -3.42 8.96
CA ILE A 66 1.12 -2.10 8.97
C ILE A 66 1.98 -1.97 10.23
N GLU A 67 3.29 -1.77 10.05
CA GLU A 67 4.18 -1.39 11.15
C GLU A 67 4.04 0.11 11.42
N LEU A 68 3.63 0.46 12.63
CA LEU A 68 3.55 1.84 13.11
C LEU A 68 4.67 2.07 14.13
N THR A 69 5.37 3.20 13.99
CA THR A 69 6.41 3.63 14.93
C THR A 69 6.00 4.95 15.57
N GLY A 70 6.13 5.04 16.90
CA GLY A 70 5.87 6.27 17.64
C GLY A 70 6.71 6.34 18.93
N ASN A 71 6.37 7.28 19.81
CA ASN A 71 7.06 7.49 21.08
C ASN A 71 7.07 6.26 22.03
N LYS A 72 6.10 5.35 21.88
CA LYS A 72 5.98 4.11 22.66
C LYS A 72 6.63 2.90 21.98
N GLY A 73 7.42 3.11 20.93
CA GLY A 73 8.05 2.05 20.15
C GLY A 73 7.22 1.64 18.94
N LYS A 74 7.34 0.36 18.56
CA LYS A 74 6.74 -0.21 17.34
C LYS A 74 5.56 -1.11 17.66
N ARG A 75 4.55 -1.09 16.80
CA ARG A 75 3.44 -2.05 16.82
C ARG A 75 3.01 -2.40 15.41
N TRP A 76 2.44 -3.59 15.25
CA TRP A 76 1.85 -4.06 14.00
C TRP A 76 0.33 -4.04 14.13
N ILE A 77 -0.35 -3.63 13.07
CA ILE A 77 -1.81 -3.64 12.99
C ILE A 77 -2.24 -4.22 11.66
N ASN A 78 -3.15 -5.18 11.69
CA ASN A 78 -3.79 -5.68 10.48
C ASN A 78 -4.65 -4.56 9.87
N ILE A 79 -4.59 -4.39 8.55
CA ILE A 79 -5.31 -3.33 7.84
C ILE A 79 -6.83 -3.39 8.05
N ASN A 80 -7.41 -4.58 8.26
CA ASN A 80 -8.82 -4.75 8.60
C ASN A 80 -9.21 -4.09 9.94
N ASN A 81 -8.23 -3.82 10.79
CA ASN A 81 -8.40 -3.14 12.08
C ASN A 81 -7.82 -1.71 12.09
N PHE A 82 -7.27 -1.24 10.97
CA PHE A 82 -6.54 0.03 10.92
C PHE A 82 -7.44 1.25 10.76
N TYR A 83 -8.51 1.14 9.97
CA TYR A 83 -9.47 2.21 9.74
C TYR A 83 -10.63 2.12 10.73
N HIS A 84 -11.20 3.28 11.09
CA HIS A 84 -12.41 3.38 11.90
C HIS A 84 -13.59 3.82 11.02
N ALA A 85 -14.81 3.40 11.38
CA ALA A 85 -16.04 3.83 10.74
C ALA A 85 -16.43 5.26 11.14
#